data_AF-A0A2D9WGK6-F1
#
_entry.id   AF-A0A2D9WGK6-F1
#
_cell.length_a   1.000
_cell.length_b   1.000
_cell.length_c   1.000
_cell.angle_alpha   90.00
_cell.angle_beta   90.00
_cell.angle_gamma   90.00
#
_symmetry.space_group_name_H-M   'P 1'
#
loop_
_entity.id
_entity.type
_entity.pdbx_description
1 polymer ?
#
loop_
_entity_poly.entity_id
_entity_poly.type
_entity_poly.pdbx_seq_one_letter_code
_entity_poly.pdbx_strand_id
1 'polypeptide(L)'
;MESDTRNGLLLIAVSLIMLPVMMDLMQYHDDASDEYERECDINYRILILDNNDPIDAAQCEELEDEMSKRLVYFIGSMVIFVLSGLCGIALVLPQGDNGRRQPPMGGQLR
;
A
#
# COMPACT_ATOMS: atom_id res chain seq x y z
N MET A 1 -26.67 3.14 8.73
CA MET A 1 -26.15 1.97 9.46
C MET A 1 -26.04 0.76 8.55
N GLU A 2 -27.13 0.14 8.09
CA GLU A 2 -27.05 -1.09 7.27
C GLU A 2 -26.31 -0.89 5.92
N SER A 3 -26.52 0.25 5.26
CA SER A 3 -25.79 0.64 4.05
C SER A 3 -24.30 0.89 4.30
N ASP A 4 -23.97 1.49 5.44
CA ASP A 4 -22.59 1.86 5.81
C ASP A 4 -21.79 0.61 6.16
N THR A 5 -22.40 -0.32 6.89
CA THR A 5 -21.82 -1.63 7.18
C THR A 5 -21.61 -2.45 5.90
N ARG A 6 -22.57 -2.44 4.97
CA ARG A 6 -22.42 -3.12 3.67
C ARG A 6 -21.29 -2.53 2.83
N ASN A 7 -21.18 -1.20 2.79
CA ASN A 7 -20.11 -0.50 2.08
C ASN A 7 -18.75 -0.73 2.75
N GLY A 8 -18.69 -0.76 4.08
CA GLY A 8 -17.47 -1.07 4.82
C GLY A 8 -16.98 -2.50 4.57
N LEU A 9 -17.89 -3.48 4.56
CA LEU A 9 -17.58 -4.87 4.22
C LEU A 9 -17.07 -5.03 2.77
N LEU A 10 -17.66 -4.28 1.82
CA LEU A 10 -17.18 -4.22 0.44
C LEU A 10 -15.74 -3.67 0.36
N LEU A 11 -15.45 -2.58 1.06
CA LEU A 11 -14.10 -2.00 1.10
C LEU A 11 -13.07 -2.97 1.71
N ILE A 12 -13.46 -3.71 2.75
CA ILE A 12 -12.60 -4.74 3.34
C ILE A 12 -12.35 -5.88 2.34
N ALA A 13 -13.38 -6.36 1.65
CA ALA A 13 -13.23 -7.40 0.63
C ALA A 13 -12.32 -6.97 -0.53
N VAL A 14 -12.48 -5.72 -1.02
CA VAL A 14 -11.60 -5.12 -2.02
C VAL A 14 -10.15 -5.06 -1.53
N SER A 15 -9.95 -4.70 -0.26
CA SER A 15 -8.61 -4.64 0.35
C SER A 15 -7.96 -6.03 0.38
N LEU A 16 -8.69 -7.08 0.76
CA LEU A 16 -8.18 -8.45 0.78
C LEU A 16 -7.78 -8.97 -0.61
N ILE A 17 -8.48 -8.54 -1.67
CA ILE A 17 -8.14 -8.89 -3.05
C ILE A 17 -6.93 -8.07 -3.55
N MET A 18 -6.76 -6.83 -3.08
CA MET A 18 -5.61 -5.98 -3.40
C MET A 18 -4.30 -6.44 -2.74
N LEU A 19 -4.35 -7.19 -1.64
CA LEU A 19 -3.16 -7.72 -0.95
C LEU A 19 -2.24 -8.58 -1.82
N PRO A 20 -2.72 -9.64 -2.50
CA PRO A 20 -1.87 -10.45 -3.37
C PRO A 20 -1.32 -9.66 -4.56
N VAL A 21 -2.10 -8.70 -5.09
CA VAL A 21 -1.64 -7.81 -6.17
C VAL A 21 -0.47 -6.93 -5.71
N MET A 22 -0.54 -6.38 -4.49
CA MET A 22 0.59 -5.64 -3.92
C MET A 22 1.81 -6.53 -3.67
N MET A 23 1.62 -7.77 -3.20
CA MET A 23 2.76 -8.69 -3.01
C MET A 23 3.46 -9.02 -4.33
N ASP A 24 2.70 -9.21 -5.41
CA ASP A 24 3.24 -9.48 -6.75
C ASP A 24 4.02 -8.26 -7.28
N LEU A 25 3.47 -7.04 -7.16
CA LEU A 25 4.16 -5.82 -7.56
C LEU A 25 5.44 -5.56 -6.74
N MET A 26 5.44 -5.90 -5.44
CA MET A 26 6.62 -5.72 -4.59
C MET A 26 7.74 -6.66 -5.01
N GLN A 27 7.45 -7.95 -5.20
CA GLN A 27 8.47 -8.92 -5.65
C GLN A 27 9.02 -8.56 -7.03
N TYR A 28 8.15 -8.09 -7.92
CA TYR A 28 8.55 -7.68 -9.26
C TYR A 28 9.42 -6.42 -9.26
N HIS A 29 9.15 -5.48 -8.34
CA HIS A 29 10.00 -4.32 -8.14
C HIS A 29 11.36 -4.70 -7.54
N ASP A 30 11.38 -5.59 -6.54
CA ASP A 30 12.64 -6.05 -5.92
C ASP A 30 13.53 -6.78 -6.92
N ASP A 31 12.95 -7.62 -7.79
CA ASP A 31 13.68 -8.33 -8.86
C ASP A 31 14.25 -7.35 -9.90
N ALA A 32 13.45 -6.37 -10.33
CA ALA A 32 13.90 -5.32 -11.25
C ALA A 32 14.96 -4.40 -10.62
N SER A 33 14.88 -4.14 -9.31
CA SER A 33 15.86 -3.35 -8.58
C SER A 33 17.21 -4.06 -8.47
N ASP A 34 17.21 -5.38 -8.23
CA ASP A 34 18.43 -6.19 -8.17
C ASP A 34 19.12 -6.23 -9.54
N GLU A 35 18.35 -6.36 -10.62
CA GLU A 35 18.86 -6.36 -11.99
C GLU A 35 19.46 -5.00 -12.39
N TYR A 36 18.79 -3.89 -12.03
CA TYR A 36 19.33 -2.54 -12.22
C TYR A 36 20.60 -2.29 -11.41
N GLU A 37 20.65 -2.71 -10.15
CA GLU A 37 21.85 -2.55 -9.29
C GLU A 37 23.04 -3.35 -9.85
N ARG A 38 22.78 -4.50 -10.48
CA ARG A 38 23.82 -5.35 -11.06
C ARG A 38 24.39 -4.81 -12.37
N GLU A 39 23.55 -4.23 -13.23
CA GLU A 39 23.95 -3.79 -14.57
C GLU A 39 24.33 -2.31 -14.64
N CYS A 40 23.71 -1.47 -13.82
CA CYS A 40 23.80 -0.01 -13.93
C CYS A 40 24.45 0.68 -12.71
N ASP A 41 24.55 0.04 -11.54
CA ASP A 41 25.26 0.65 -10.41
C ASP A 41 26.79 0.53 -10.55
N ILE A 42 27.43 1.68 -10.74
CA ILE A 42 28.87 1.81 -10.97
C ILE A 42 29.66 1.34 -9.73
N ASN A 43 29.13 1.56 -8.51
CA ASN A 43 29.83 1.15 -7.30
C ASN A 43 29.75 -0.37 -7.12
N TYR A 44 28.59 -0.99 -7.35
CA TYR A 44 28.40 -2.43 -7.23
C TYR A 44 29.24 -3.18 -8.28
N ARG A 45 29.27 -2.72 -9.53
CA ARG A 45 30.09 -3.34 -10.59
C ARG A 45 31.58 -3.28 -10.30
N ILE A 46 32.08 -2.14 -9.83
CA ILE A 46 33.51 -1.95 -9.55
C ILE A 46 33.94 -2.59 -8.23
N LEU A 47 33.17 -2.46 -7.15
CA LEU A 47 33.56 -2.98 -5.83
C LEU A 47 33.26 -4.48 -5.65
N ILE A 48 32.18 -5.00 -6.23
CA ILE A 48 31.69 -6.37 -5.94
C ILE A 48 31.93 -7.32 -7.12
N LEU A 49 31.67 -6.88 -8.35
CA LEU A 49 31.85 -7.72 -9.54
C LEU A 49 33.24 -7.60 -10.20
N ASP A 50 34.10 -6.67 -9.73
CA ASP A 50 35.41 -6.34 -10.34
C ASP A 50 35.31 -6.10 -11.86
N ASN A 51 34.17 -5.56 -12.32
CA ASN A 51 33.87 -5.34 -13.72
C ASN A 51 33.90 -3.83 -14.05
N ASN A 52 34.73 -3.47 -15.03
CA ASN A 52 34.96 -2.10 -15.49
C ASN A 52 34.55 -1.87 -16.95
N ASP A 53 33.78 -2.78 -17.56
CA ASP A 53 33.25 -2.58 -18.91
C ASP A 53 32.35 -1.34 -18.97
N PRO A 54 32.39 -0.56 -20.07
CA PRO A 54 31.61 0.66 -20.22
C PRO A 54 30.10 0.37 -20.10
N ILE A 55 29.42 1.14 -19.25
CA ILE A 55 27.96 1.06 -19.08
C ILE A 55 27.28 1.64 -20.32
N ASP A 56 26.33 0.91 -20.88
CA ASP A 56 25.45 1.44 -21.92
C ASP A 56 24.39 2.34 -21.27
N ALA A 57 24.67 3.64 -21.24
CA ALA A 57 23.83 4.64 -20.60
C ALA A 57 22.38 4.66 -21.16
N ALA A 58 22.20 4.27 -22.42
CA ALA A 58 20.88 4.20 -23.04
C ALA A 58 20.03 3.02 -22.51
N GLN A 59 20.65 1.88 -22.19
CA GLN A 59 19.95 0.76 -21.55
C GLN A 59 19.56 1.10 -20.11
N CYS A 60 20.45 1.75 -19.36
CA CYS A 60 20.16 2.11 -17.97
C CYS A 60 19.02 3.13 -17.84
N GLU A 61 18.93 4.10 -18.76
CA GLU A 61 17.83 5.07 -18.78
C GLU A 61 16.46 4.41 -19.07
N GLU A 62 16.45 3.39 -19.94
CA GLU A 62 15.24 2.64 -20.28
C GLU A 62 14.78 1.73 -19.11
N LEU A 63 15.72 1.06 -18.43
CA LEU A 63 15.45 0.28 -17.22
C LEU A 63 14.96 1.16 -16.07
N GLU A 64 15.54 2.35 -15.88
CA GLU A 64 15.15 3.29 -14.82
C GLU A 64 13.71 3.81 -15.01
N ASP A 65 13.34 4.17 -16.25
CA ASP A 65 11.98 4.67 -16.56
C ASP A 65 10.92 3.58 -16.38
N GLU A 66 11.24 2.32 -16.73
CA GLU A 66 10.34 1.19 -16.53
C GLU A 66 10.19 0.82 -15.04
N MET A 67 11.28 0.83 -14.28
CA MET A 67 11.28 0.64 -12.83
C MET A 67 10.46 1.74 -12.12
N SER A 68 10.67 2.99 -12.50
CA SER A 68 10.00 4.16 -11.91
C SER A 68 8.48 4.13 -12.13
N LYS A 69 8.01 3.81 -13.35
CA LYS A 69 6.57 3.67 -13.63
C LYS A 69 5.94 2.57 -12.77
N ARG A 70 6.61 1.44 -12.63
CA ARG A 70 6.13 0.29 -11.83
C ARG A 70 6.10 0.62 -10.34
N LEU A 71 7.10 1.33 -9.82
CA LEU A 71 7.12 1.86 -8.46
C LEU A 71 5.92 2.79 -8.20
N VAL A 72 5.60 3.69 -9.13
CA VAL A 72 4.44 4.59 -9.01
C VAL A 72 3.13 3.81 -8.93
N TYR A 73 2.95 2.75 -9.72
CA TYR A 73 1.79 1.87 -9.62
C TYR A 73 1.73 1.13 -8.28
N PHE A 74 2.87 0.65 -7.78
CA PHE A 74 2.96 0.02 -6.47
C PHE A 74 2.54 0.97 -5.34
N ILE A 75 3.16 2.16 -5.27
CA ILE A 75 2.83 3.17 -4.26
C ILE A 75 1.37 3.61 -4.39
N GLY A 76 0.87 3.80 -5.62
CA GLY A 76 -0.53 4.15 -5.87
C GLY A 76 -1.51 3.10 -5.35
N SER A 77 -1.25 1.83 -5.65
CA SER A 77 -2.07 0.71 -5.16
C SER A 77 -2.01 0.55 -3.64
N MET A 78 -0.85 0.79 -3.03
CA MET A 78 -0.66 0.77 -1.58
C MET A 78 -1.48 1.85 -0.87
N VAL A 79 -1.47 3.08 -1.39
CA VAL A 79 -2.27 4.17 -0.84
C VAL A 79 -3.77 3.83 -0.91
N ILE A 80 -4.22 3.30 -2.06
CA ILE A 80 -5.62 2.88 -2.23
C ILE A 80 -5.99 1.78 -1.24
N PHE A 81 -5.14 0.77 -1.09
CA PHE A 81 -5.34 -0.34 -0.15
C PHE A 81 -5.44 0.13 1.31
N VAL A 82 -4.54 1.01 1.74
CA VAL A 82 -4.55 1.54 3.12
C VAL A 82 -5.82 2.36 3.36
N LEU A 83 -6.19 3.22 2.42
CA LEU A 83 -7.40 4.04 2.52
C LEU A 83 -8.67 3.18 2.52
N SER A 84 -8.77 2.19 1.63
CA SER A 84 -9.93 1.28 1.59
C SER A 84 -10.03 0.44 2.85
N GLY A 85 -8.91 -0.06 3.38
CA GLY A 85 -8.88 -0.83 4.62
C GLY A 85 -9.31 0.00 5.82
N LEU A 86 -8.74 1.20 5.99
CA LEU A 86 -9.07 2.10 7.10
C LEU A 86 -10.52 2.60 7.03
N CYS A 87 -10.98 3.05 5.86
CA CYS A 87 -12.37 3.47 5.67
C CYS A 87 -13.35 2.30 5.86
N GLY A 88 -13.00 1.11 5.39
CA GLY A 88 -13.81 -0.09 5.57
C GLY A 88 -14.02 -0.45 7.04
N ILE A 89 -12.93 -0.46 7.82
CA ILE A 89 -12.98 -0.72 9.26
C ILE A 89 -13.74 0.39 9.99
N ALA A 90 -13.52 1.66 9.64
CA ALA A 90 -14.20 2.79 10.26
C ALA A 90 -15.73 2.79 10.04
N LEU A 91 -16.20 2.27 8.91
CA LEU A 91 -17.64 2.14 8.60
C LEU A 91 -18.29 0.91 9.25
N VAL A 92 -17.53 -0.15 9.53
CA VAL A 92 -18.01 -1.37 10.18
C VAL A 92 -18.03 -1.23 11.71
N LEU A 93 -17.08 -0.48 12.28
CA LEU A 93 -17.05 -0.26 13.72
C LEU A 93 -18.28 0.56 14.13
N PRO A 94 -19.11 0.05 15.05
CA PRO A 94 -20.14 0.89 15.65
C PRO A 94 -19.42 2.03 16.36
N GLN A 95 -19.63 3.27 15.90
CA GLN A 95 -19.23 4.43 16.68
C GLN A 95 -19.98 4.32 17.99
N GLY A 96 -19.24 3.90 19.04
CA GLY A 96 -19.80 3.76 20.37
C GLY A 96 -20.59 5.01 20.67
N ASP A 97 -21.83 4.81 21.12
CA ASP A 97 -22.74 5.84 21.60
C ASP A 97 -22.01 6.72 22.62
N ASN A 98 -21.31 7.73 22.12
CA ASN A 98 -20.66 8.74 22.93
C ASN A 98 -21.73 9.74 23.33
N GLY A 99 -22.52 9.36 24.33
CA GLY A 99 -22.96 10.32 25.33
C GLY A 99 -24.43 10.73 25.33
N ARG A 100 -25.38 9.81 25.14
CA ARG A 100 -26.67 9.94 25.86
C ARG A 100 -26.84 8.83 26.89
N ARG A 101 -25.97 8.86 27.91
CA ARG A 101 -26.42 8.52 29.26
C ARG A 101 -27.52 9.51 29.63
N GLN A 102 -28.77 9.20 29.27
CA GLN A 102 -29.93 9.80 29.91
C GLN A 102 -29.95 9.22 31.34
N PRO A 103 -29.68 10.00 32.40
CA PRO A 103 -29.84 9.47 33.73
C PRO A 103 -31.34 9.16 33.93
N PRO A 104 -31.70 8.05 34.62
CA PRO A 104 -33.07 7.86 35.03
C PRO A 104 -33.48 9.06 35.89
N MET A 105 -34.57 9.73 35.52
CA MET A 105 -35.17 10.80 36.31
C MET A 105 -35.86 10.16 37.52
N GLY A 106 -35.05 9.62 38.43
CA GLY A 106 -35.46 9.03 39.68
C GLY A 106 -35.30 10.04 40.81
N GLY A 107 -36.43 10.60 41.27
CA GLY A 107 -36.54 11.17 42.60
C GLY A 107 -37.16 12.57 42.66
N GLN A 108 -38.48 12.63 42.82
CA GLN A 108 -39.04 13.44 43.91
C GLN A 108 -39.89 12.55 44.81
N LEU A 109 -39.33 12.28 45.99
CA LEU A 109 -40.08 12.02 47.21
C LEU A 109 -40.76 13.34 47.62
N ARG A 110 -42.08 13.42 47.50
CA ARG A 110 -42.95 14.12 48.45
C ARG A 110 -44.42 13.77 48.22
#